data_AF-A0AAV1H493-F1
#
_entry.id   AF-A0AAV1H493-F1
#
_cell.length_a   1.000
_cell.length_b   1.000
_cell.length_c   1.000
_cell.angle_alpha   90.00
_cell.angle_beta   90.00
_cell.angle_gamma   90.00
#
_symmetry.space_group_name_H-M   'P 1'
#
loop_
_entity.id
_entity.type
_entity.pdbx_description
1 polymer ?
#
loop_
_entity_poly.entity_id
_entity_poly.type
_entity_poly.pdbx_seq_one_letter_code
_entity_poly.pdbx_strand_id
1 'polypeptide(L)'
;MIASTRRTVLSLYMRVFRIARTWQAQSGVPGDTETERKYILQEARTLFRQNQQLTDQDSIKKCLEECEARLEIGLHYRNPYPRAVSRKHMLEKTKDIFAIVC
;
A
#
# COMPACT_ATOMS: atom_id res chain seq x y z
N MET A 1 -6.82 12.06 21.65
CA MET A 1 -6.98 11.85 20.19
C MET A 1 -5.84 11.06 19.51
N ILE A 2 -4.69 10.78 20.15
CA ILE A 2 -3.61 9.98 19.53
C ILE A 2 -3.88 8.46 19.58
N ALA A 3 -4.50 7.98 20.67
CA ALA A 3 -4.81 6.56 20.85
C ALA A 3 -5.79 6.00 19.80
N SER A 4 -6.73 6.83 19.33
CA SER A 4 -7.65 6.48 18.23
C SER A 4 -6.91 6.36 16.91
N THR A 5 -6.06 7.33 16.58
CA THR A 5 -5.26 7.33 15.33
C THR A 5 -4.35 6.10 15.26
N ARG A 6 -3.65 5.77 16.35
CA ARG A 6 -2.79 4.57 16.40
C ARG A 6 -3.56 3.28 16.16
N ARG A 7 -4.77 3.15 16.72
CA ARG A 7 -5.63 1.97 16.51
C ARG A 7 -6.07 1.87 15.04
N THR A 8 -6.44 2.98 14.42
CA THR A 8 -6.83 3.03 13.00
C THR A 8 -5.67 2.61 12.10
N VAL A 9 -4.47 3.16 12.32
CA VAL A 9 -3.25 2.80 11.56
C VAL A 9 -2.95 1.32 11.68
N LEU A 10 -2.96 0.76 12.89
CA LEU A 10 -2.69 -0.68 13.08
C LEU A 10 -3.79 -1.56 12.49
N SER A 11 -5.05 -1.14 12.56
CA SER A 11 -6.17 -1.86 11.93
C SER A 11 -6.00 -1.90 10.41
N LEU A 12 -5.65 -0.77 9.79
CA LEU A 12 -5.40 -0.68 8.36
C LEU A 12 -4.20 -1.54 7.95
N TYR A 13 -3.09 -1.47 8.70
CA TYR A 13 -1.93 -2.34 8.50
C TYR A 13 -2.32 -3.82 8.50
N MET A 14 -3.08 -4.27 9.51
CA MET A 14 -3.53 -5.66 9.60
C MET A 14 -4.49 -6.03 8.46
N ARG A 15 -5.33 -5.11 8.00
CA ARG A 15 -6.23 -5.31 6.85
C ARG A 15 -5.42 -5.56 5.57
N VAL A 16 -4.35 -4.82 5.33
CA VAL A 16 -3.45 -5.05 4.17
C VAL A 16 -2.91 -6.48 4.19
N PHE A 17 -2.48 -6.99 5.35
CA PHE A 17 -1.95 -8.35 5.47
C PHE A 17 -3.04 -9.42 5.28
N ARG A 18 -4.29 -9.15 5.69
CA ARG A 18 -5.43 -10.04 5.41
C ARG A 18 -5.73 -10.10 3.91
N ILE A 19 -5.69 -8.96 3.23
CA ILE A 19 -5.86 -8.87 1.77
C ILE A 19 -4.75 -9.66 1.08
N ALA A 20 -3.48 -9.45 1.45
CA ALA A 20 -2.36 -10.21 0.90
C ALA A 20 -2.56 -11.73 1.05
N ARG A 21 -3.06 -12.22 2.20
CA ARG A 21 -3.31 -13.67 2.38
C ARG A 21 -4.40 -14.24 1.47
N THR A 22 -5.41 -13.45 1.15
CA THR A 22 -6.54 -13.85 0.30
C THR A 22 -6.36 -13.45 -1.17
N TRP A 23 -5.27 -12.75 -1.47
CA TRP A 23 -4.97 -12.22 -2.79
C TRP A 23 -4.82 -13.33 -3.83
N GLN A 24 -5.35 -13.10 -5.01
CA GLN A 24 -5.21 -13.96 -6.18
C GLN A 24 -4.94 -13.06 -7.38
N ALA A 25 -3.87 -13.35 -8.11
CA ALA A 25 -3.55 -12.61 -9.32
C ALA A 25 -4.65 -12.78 -10.35
N GLN A 26 -4.95 -11.72 -11.10
CA GLN A 26 -5.93 -11.78 -12.18
C GLN A 26 -5.55 -12.81 -13.26
N SER A 27 -4.25 -13.07 -13.46
CA SER A 27 -3.76 -14.06 -14.43
C SER A 27 -4.12 -15.50 -14.07
N GLY A 28 -4.48 -15.79 -12.82
CA GLY A 28 -4.71 -17.16 -12.34
C GLY A 28 -3.44 -18.02 -12.22
N VAL A 29 -2.26 -17.48 -12.58
CA VAL A 29 -0.99 -18.20 -12.48
C VAL A 29 -0.54 -18.20 -11.01
N PRO A 30 -0.24 -19.38 -10.43
CA PRO A 30 0.20 -19.46 -9.03
C PRO A 30 1.47 -18.64 -8.74
N GLY A 31 2.41 -18.61 -9.68
CA GLY A 31 3.65 -17.82 -9.56
C GLY A 31 3.41 -16.31 -9.50
N ASP A 32 2.45 -15.80 -10.27
CA ASP A 32 2.09 -14.38 -10.27
C ASP A 32 1.39 -14.02 -8.96
N THR A 33 0.48 -14.89 -8.49
CA THR A 33 -0.19 -14.70 -7.19
C THR A 33 0.82 -14.60 -6.05
N GLU A 34 1.81 -15.49 -5.99
CA GLU A 34 2.83 -15.45 -4.95
C GLU A 34 3.73 -14.20 -5.07
N THR A 35 4.03 -13.78 -6.30
CA THR A 35 4.83 -12.57 -6.57
C THR A 35 4.09 -11.32 -6.11
N GLU A 36 2.82 -11.18 -6.45
CA GLU A 36 1.96 -10.07 -6.06
C GLU A 36 1.73 -10.04 -4.54
N ARG A 37 1.53 -11.20 -3.91
CA ARG A 37 1.43 -11.31 -2.44
C ARG A 37 2.69 -10.80 -1.75
N LYS A 38 3.86 -11.26 -2.19
CA LYS A 38 5.16 -10.79 -1.66
C LYS A 38 5.31 -9.28 -1.85
N TYR A 39 4.93 -8.77 -3.02
CA TYR A 39 4.98 -7.34 -3.31
C TYR A 39 4.09 -6.55 -2.35
N ILE A 40 2.81 -6.90 -2.18
CA ILE A 40 1.88 -6.22 -1.25
C ILE A 40 2.47 -6.18 0.17
N LEU A 41 3.01 -7.30 0.66
CA LEU A 41 3.58 -7.40 2.00
C LEU A 41 4.85 -6.54 2.17
N GLN A 42 5.74 -6.56 1.19
CA GLN A 42 6.98 -5.78 1.23
C GLN A 42 6.69 -4.29 1.15
N GLU A 43 5.83 -3.88 0.22
CA GLU A 43 5.43 -2.49 0.03
C GLU A 43 4.77 -1.93 1.30
N ALA A 44 3.82 -2.67 1.88
CA ALA A 44 3.17 -2.27 3.12
C ALA A 44 4.18 -2.10 4.27
N ARG A 45 5.12 -3.05 4.44
CA ARG A 45 6.16 -2.92 5.48
C ARG A 45 7.03 -1.69 5.26
N THR A 46 7.44 -1.45 4.01
CA THR A 46 8.30 -0.31 3.64
C THR A 46 7.59 1.01 3.94
N LEU A 47 6.37 1.19 3.45
CA LEU A 47 5.61 2.44 3.61
C LEU A 47 5.27 2.73 5.07
N PHE A 48 4.82 1.73 5.84
CA PHE A 48 4.52 1.93 7.26
C PHE A 48 5.78 2.23 8.08
N ARG A 49 6.94 1.65 7.72
CA ARG A 49 8.21 1.95 8.38
C ARG A 49 8.74 3.33 8.01
N GLN A 50 8.60 3.76 6.76
CA GLN A 50 8.99 5.11 6.32
C GLN A 50 8.21 6.19 7.06
N ASN A 51 6.91 5.96 7.28
CA ASN A 51 6.01 6.89 7.98
C ASN A 51 6.04 6.76 9.51
N GLN A 52 6.90 5.93 10.10
CA GLN A 52 6.87 5.64 11.55
C GLN A 52 7.13 6.88 12.43
N GLN A 53 7.82 7.88 11.91
CA GLN A 53 8.15 9.13 12.63
C GLN A 53 7.15 10.26 12.33
N LEU A 54 6.11 9.99 11.54
CA LEU A 54 5.09 10.98 11.22
C LEU A 54 4.21 11.22 12.45
N THR A 55 4.22 12.45 12.96
CA THR A 55 3.48 12.86 14.16
C THR A 55 2.32 13.81 13.86
N ASP A 56 2.38 14.52 12.73
CA ASP A 56 1.36 15.43 12.26
C ASP A 56 0.05 14.68 11.94
N GLN A 57 -1.05 15.11 12.55
CA GLN A 57 -2.33 14.38 12.48
C GLN A 57 -2.95 14.45 11.08
N ASP A 58 -2.85 15.60 10.39
CA ASP A 58 -3.42 15.77 9.06
C ASP A 58 -2.64 14.94 8.02
N SER A 59 -1.32 14.89 8.15
CA SER A 59 -0.47 14.04 7.33
C SER A 59 -0.78 12.56 7.56
N ILE A 60 -0.95 12.11 8.81
CA ILE A 60 -1.35 10.72 9.10
C ILE A 60 -2.72 10.40 8.47
N LYS A 61 -3.68 11.33 8.56
CA LYS A 61 -5.01 11.14 7.97
C LYS A 61 -4.93 10.98 6.46
N LYS A 62 -4.16 11.83 5.78
CA LYS A 62 -3.91 11.71 4.32
C LYS A 62 -3.27 10.37 3.96
N CYS A 63 -2.29 9.90 4.73
CA CYS A 63 -1.69 8.59 4.51
C CYS A 63 -2.70 7.43 4.67
N LEU A 64 -3.63 7.53 5.62
CA LEU A 64 -4.69 6.54 5.80
C LEU A 64 -5.65 6.53 4.60
N GLU A 65 -6.12 7.71 4.18
CA GLU A 65 -7.03 7.87 3.03
C GLU A 65 -6.40 7.35 1.73
N GLU A 66 -5.13 7.70 1.47
CA GLU A 66 -4.37 7.21 0.32
C GLU A 66 -4.20 5.67 0.36
N CYS A 67 -3.88 5.12 1.53
CA CYS A 67 -3.74 3.68 1.68
C CYS A 67 -5.07 2.94 1.44
N GLU A 68 -6.20 3.49 1.90
CA GLU A 68 -7.52 2.93 1.62
C GLU A 68 -7.87 3.00 0.13
N ALA A 69 -7.64 4.15 -0.51
CA ALA A 69 -7.87 4.32 -1.95
C ALA A 69 -7.05 3.31 -2.77
N ARG A 70 -5.78 3.11 -2.43
CA ARG A 70 -4.91 2.12 -3.09
C ARG A 70 -5.41 0.69 -2.91
N LEU A 71 -5.93 0.35 -1.72
CA LEU A 71 -6.54 -0.95 -1.48
C LEU A 71 -7.82 -1.15 -2.29
N GLU A 72 -8.68 -0.13 -2.36
CA GLU A 72 -9.92 -0.18 -3.12
C GLU A 72 -9.66 -0.37 -4.62
N ILE A 73 -8.78 0.44 -5.19
CA ILE A 73 -8.36 0.33 -6.59
C ILE A 73 -7.75 -1.06 -6.83
N GLY A 74 -6.85 -1.50 -5.94
CA GLY A 74 -6.19 -2.80 -6.09
C GLY A 74 -7.17 -3.96 -6.07
N LEU A 75 -8.16 -3.94 -5.18
CA LEU A 75 -9.21 -4.96 -5.10
C LEU A 75 -10.16 -4.91 -6.30
N HIS A 76 -10.54 -3.72 -6.76
CA HIS A 76 -11.45 -3.54 -7.89
C HIS A 76 -10.85 -4.08 -9.19
N TYR A 77 -9.58 -3.74 -9.45
CA TYR A 77 -8.88 -4.17 -10.67
C TYR A 77 -8.12 -5.49 -10.52
N ARG A 78 -8.10 -6.10 -9.32
CA ARG A 78 -7.32 -7.30 -8.99
C ARG A 78 -5.83 -7.19 -9.37
N ASN A 79 -5.25 -6.01 -9.15
CA ASN A 79 -3.85 -5.72 -9.45
C ASN A 79 -3.25 -4.89 -8.32
N PRO A 80 -2.12 -5.28 -7.70
CA PRO A 80 -1.52 -4.49 -6.63
C PRO A 80 -1.14 -3.09 -7.12
N TYR A 81 -1.63 -2.07 -6.42
CA TYR A 81 -1.35 -0.68 -6.76
C TYR A 81 -0.29 -0.08 -5.80
N PRO A 82 0.80 0.55 -6.29
CA PRO A 82 1.20 0.79 -7.68
C PRO A 82 1.76 -0.47 -8.34
N ARG A 83 1.58 -0.57 -9.66
CA ARG A 83 1.98 -1.74 -10.42
C ARG A 83 3.50 -1.97 -10.30
N ALA A 84 3.90 -3.23 -10.17
CA ALA A 84 5.28 -3.68 -10.28
C ALA A 84 5.81 -3.54 -11.72
N VAL A 85 5.86 -2.32 -12.24
CA VAL A 85 6.61 -2.02 -13.45
C VAL A 85 8.09 -2.13 -13.10
N SER A 86 8.78 -3.03 -13.79
CA SER A 86 10.22 -3.29 -13.71
C SER A 86 11.02 -2.12 -13.13
N ARG A 87 11.88 -2.41 -12.13
CA ARG A 87 12.73 -1.50 -11.33
C ARG A 87 13.38 -0.30 -12.03
N LYS A 88 13.41 -0.24 -13.37
CA LYS A 88 13.93 0.88 -14.15
C LYS A 88 12.92 2.00 -14.44
N HIS A 89 11.61 1.73 -14.49
CA HIS A 89 10.61 2.76 -14.80
C HIS A 89 10.09 3.54 -13.58
N MET A 90 10.38 3.07 -12.36
CA MET A 90 9.93 3.72 -11.13
C MET A 90 10.74 4.96 -10.75
N LEU A 91 11.91 5.18 -11.35
CA LEU A 91 12.73 6.39 -11.10
C LEU A 91 12.33 7.59 -11.97
N GLU A 92 11.52 7.39 -13.00
CA GLU A 92 11.17 8.49 -13.93
C GLU A 92 9.67 8.84 -13.92
N LYS A 93 8.80 7.92 -13.49
CA LYS A 93 7.36 8.19 -13.26
C LYS A 93 6.96 8.42 -11.80
N THR A 94 7.92 8.44 -10.87
CA THR A 94 7.68 8.93 -9.50
C THR A 94 7.50 10.45 -9.41
N LYS A 95 7.64 11.17 -10.53
CA LYS A 95 7.38 12.61 -10.61
C LYS A 95 5.91 12.98 -10.87
N ASP A 96 5.06 12.05 -11.33
CA ASP A 96 3.70 12.40 -11.78
C ASP A 96 2.55 11.88 -10.91
N ILE A 97 2.80 11.09 -9.86
CA ILE A 97 1.77 10.71 -8.87
C ILE A 97 2.16 11.11 -7.44
N PHE A 98 3.43 11.47 -7.20
CA PHE A 98 3.97 11.79 -5.87
C PHE A 98 4.70 13.15 -5.85
N ALA A 99 4.14 14.18 -6.51
CA ALA A 99 4.44 15.57 -6.15
C ALA A 99 3.66 16.04 -4.90
N ILE A 100 2.84 15.18 -4.29
CA ILE A 100 2.13 15.47 -3.05
C ILE A 100 2.08 14.19 -2.20
N VAL A 101 3.22 13.81 -1.62
CA VAL A 101 3.19 13.17 -0.30
C VAL A 101 4.38 13.73 0.47
N CYS A 102 4.06 14.23 1.66
CA CYS A 102 4.93 14.70 2.73
C CYS A 102 6.23 13.90 2.87
#